data_AF-U4QX59-F1
#
_entry.id   AF-U4QX59-F1
#
_cell.length_a   1.000
_cell.length_b   1.000
_cell.length_c   1.000
_cell.angle_alpha   90.00
_cell.angle_beta   90.00
_cell.angle_gamma   90.00
#
_symmetry.space_group_name_H-M   'P 1'
#
loop_
_entity.id
_entity.type
_entity.pdbx_description
1 polymer ?
#
loop_
_entity_poly.entity_id
_entity_poly.type
_entity_poly.pdbx_seq_one_letter_code
_entity_poly.pdbx_strand_id
1 'polypeptide(L)'
;MAETKNDYVHGSLAEKIKYDPYEDNAILKSKKIARDNKRVKVRIILNIFLVFAMFIVVMFRYAQISQLNYESNVLKSEYTKIQNENQLLLIDIQNAMDLKNIRQIAETKLDMHKPDKSQIVYVSIPKKDVTITANKEQSKLTVLFNSMHKSLNKFLNMIY
;
A
#
# COMPACT_ATOMS: atom_id res chain seq x y z
N MET A 1 43.82 -44.95 4.61
CA MET A 1 43.93 -46.42 4.61
C MET A 1 42.83 -46.94 3.70
N ALA A 2 43.19 -47.44 2.51
CA ALA A 2 42.24 -47.95 1.53
C ALA A 2 42.01 -49.44 1.78
N GLU A 3 40.77 -49.82 2.06
CA GLU A 3 40.36 -51.21 2.30
C GLU A 3 40.33 -51.95 0.95
N THR A 4 41.35 -52.77 0.68
CA THR A 4 41.39 -53.62 -0.52
C THR A 4 40.43 -54.78 -0.34
N LYS A 5 39.23 -54.65 -0.91
CA LYS A 5 38.17 -55.66 -0.87
C LYS A 5 38.63 -56.88 -1.67
N ASN A 6 39.00 -57.98 -0.99
CA ASN A 6 39.42 -59.22 -1.65
C ASN A 6 38.26 -59.79 -2.50
N ASP A 7 38.48 -59.88 -3.81
CA ASP A 7 37.51 -60.36 -4.80
C ASP A 7 37.67 -61.86 -5.11
N TYR A 8 38.39 -62.60 -4.27
CA TYR A 8 38.66 -64.04 -4.43
C TYR A 8 37.85 -64.91 -3.46
N VAL A 9 37.54 -66.13 -3.87
CA VAL A 9 36.89 -67.15 -3.04
C VAL A 9 37.89 -67.64 -1.99
N HIS A 10 37.53 -67.53 -0.71
CA HIS A 10 38.37 -67.88 0.43
C HIS A 10 39.01 -69.28 0.28
N GLY A 11 40.34 -69.35 0.26
CA GLY A 11 41.10 -70.60 0.11
C GLY A 11 41.38 -71.04 -1.33
N SER A 12 41.05 -70.21 -2.33
CA SER A 12 41.35 -70.46 -3.75
C SER A 12 41.75 -69.17 -4.48
N LEU A 13 42.45 -69.31 -5.61
CA LEU A 13 42.77 -68.19 -6.52
C LEU A 13 41.59 -67.82 -7.44
N ALA A 14 40.44 -68.51 -7.31
CA ALA A 14 39.27 -68.24 -8.13
C ALA A 14 38.60 -66.92 -7.73
N GLU A 15 38.25 -66.10 -8.71
CA GLU A 15 37.45 -64.89 -8.50
C GLU A 15 36.04 -65.27 -8.02
N LYS A 16 35.51 -64.54 -7.05
CA LYS A 16 34.14 -64.78 -6.55
C LYS A 16 33.14 -64.41 -7.63
N ILE A 17 32.27 -65.34 -8.00
CA ILE A 17 31.16 -65.05 -8.92
C ILE A 17 30.25 -64.04 -8.21
N LYS A 18 30.14 -62.82 -8.75
CA LYS A 18 29.22 -61.80 -8.24
C LYS A 18 27.80 -62.17 -8.64
N TYR A 19 27.09 -62.82 -7.72
CA TYR A 19 25.66 -63.09 -7.85
C TYR A 19 24.86 -61.83 -7.53
N ASP A 20 24.22 -61.22 -8.54
CA ASP A 20 23.16 -60.24 -8.32
C ASP A 20 21.80 -60.94 -8.50
N PRO A 21 21.04 -61.16 -7.41
CA PRO A 21 19.73 -61.80 -7.46
C PRO A 21 18.76 -61.15 -8.47
N TYR A 22 18.96 -59.88 -8.79
CA TYR A 22 18.12 -59.10 -9.70
C TYR A 22 18.59 -59.11 -11.16
N GLU A 23 19.81 -59.55 -11.46
CA GLU A 23 20.26 -59.75 -12.85
C GLU A 23 19.98 -61.18 -13.32
N ASP A 24 20.19 -62.15 -12.44
CA ASP A 24 20.09 -63.58 -12.78
C ASP A 24 18.64 -64.11 -12.75
N ASN A 25 17.77 -63.56 -11.89
CA ASN A 25 16.36 -63.98 -11.81
C ASN A 25 15.42 -63.01 -12.55
N ALA A 26 14.84 -63.47 -13.65
CA ALA A 26 13.88 -62.69 -14.45
C ALA A 26 12.66 -62.17 -13.65
N ILE A 27 12.19 -62.94 -12.66
CA ILE A 27 11.03 -62.58 -11.81
C ILE A 27 11.41 -61.45 -10.82
N LEU A 28 12.61 -61.50 -10.23
CA LEU A 28 13.07 -60.47 -9.30
C LEU A 28 13.44 -59.18 -10.05
N LYS A 29 14.02 -59.32 -11.25
CA LYS A 29 14.32 -58.20 -12.16
C LYS A 29 13.06 -57.42 -12.52
N SER A 30 12.01 -58.11 -12.99
CA SER A 30 10.75 -57.47 -13.37
C SER A 30 10.05 -56.79 -12.18
N LYS A 31 10.09 -57.41 -10.98
CA LYS A 31 9.56 -56.81 -9.75
C LYS A 31 10.32 -55.54 -9.32
N LYS A 32 11.65 -55.51 -9.48
CA LYS A 32 12.50 -54.33 -9.21
C LYS A 32 12.16 -53.19 -10.18
N ILE A 33 12.12 -53.48 -11.49
CA ILE A 33 11.75 -52.51 -12.52
C ILE A 33 10.33 -51.95 -12.28
N ALA A 34 9.36 -52.79 -11.94
CA ALA A 34 8.00 -52.34 -11.62
C ALA A 34 7.96 -51.40 -10.41
N ARG A 35 8.75 -51.68 -9.36
CA ARG A 35 8.85 -50.83 -8.16
C ARG A 35 9.48 -49.48 -8.49
N ASP A 36 10.53 -49.48 -9.28
CA ASP A 36 11.25 -48.26 -9.68
C ASP A 36 10.38 -47.41 -10.60
N ASN A 37 9.67 -48.01 -11.56
CA ASN A 37 8.71 -47.33 -12.40
C ASN A 37 7.56 -46.68 -11.58
N LYS A 38 7.07 -47.35 -10.53
CA LYS A 38 6.07 -46.76 -9.62
C LYS A 38 6.63 -45.54 -8.88
N ARG A 39 7.88 -45.60 -8.41
CA ARG A 39 8.56 -44.48 -7.72
C ARG A 39 8.74 -43.29 -8.65
N VAL A 40 9.14 -43.53 -9.90
CA VAL A 40 9.29 -42.48 -10.92
C VAL A 40 7.93 -41.84 -11.24
N LYS A 41 6.88 -42.64 -11.47
CA LYS A 41 5.52 -42.13 -11.71
C LYS A 41 5.02 -41.25 -10.57
N VAL A 42 5.19 -41.68 -9.32
CA VAL A 42 4.79 -40.88 -8.15
C VAL A 42 5.57 -39.57 -8.07
N ARG A 43 6.88 -39.59 -8.36
CA ARG A 43 7.71 -38.37 -8.37
C ARG A 43 7.24 -37.38 -9.43
N ILE A 44 6.86 -37.86 -10.63
CA ILE A 44 6.32 -37.02 -11.70
C ILE A 44 4.99 -36.39 -11.27
N ILE A 45 4.07 -37.18 -10.72
CA ILE A 45 2.77 -36.69 -10.24
C ILE A 45 2.98 -35.63 -9.14
N LEU A 46 3.89 -35.88 -8.19
CA LEU A 46 4.19 -34.92 -7.13
C LEU A 46 4.75 -33.61 -7.70
N ASN A 47 5.65 -33.66 -8.68
CA ASN A 47 6.17 -32.46 -9.35
C ASN A 47 5.06 -31.67 -10.06
N ILE A 48 4.12 -32.35 -10.73
CA ILE A 48 2.98 -31.69 -11.36
C ILE A 48 2.10 -31.01 -10.30
N PHE A 49 1.83 -31.69 -9.19
CA PHE A 49 1.08 -31.10 -8.07
C PHE A 49 1.80 -29.91 -7.44
N LEU A 50 3.13 -29.94 -7.36
CA LEU A 50 3.92 -28.83 -6.84
C LEU A 50 3.82 -27.59 -7.73
N VAL A 51 3.91 -27.78 -9.05
CA VAL A 51 3.70 -26.69 -10.02
C VAL A 51 2.26 -26.17 -9.96
N PHE A 52 1.27 -27.07 -9.87
CA PHE A 52 -0.13 -26.69 -9.74
C PHE A 52 -0.42 -25.90 -8.45
N ALA A 53 0.15 -26.33 -7.32
CA ALA A 53 0.06 -25.62 -6.05
C ALA A 53 0.65 -24.20 -6.16
N MET A 54 1.75 -24.04 -6.89
CA MET A 54 2.35 -22.73 -7.15
C MET A 54 1.37 -21.80 -7.88
N PHE A 55 0.66 -22.30 -8.89
CA PHE A 55 -0.38 -21.54 -9.58
C PHE A 55 -1.56 -21.17 -8.69
N ILE A 56 -2.02 -22.09 -7.82
CA ILE A 56 -3.09 -21.79 -6.86
C ILE A 56 -2.68 -20.64 -5.93
N VAL A 57 -1.44 -20.64 -5.43
CA VAL A 57 -0.94 -19.57 -4.56
C VAL A 57 -0.96 -18.22 -5.28
N VAL A 58 -0.54 -18.18 -6.54
CA VAL A 58 -0.58 -16.97 -7.37
C VAL A 58 -2.02 -16.49 -7.54
N MET A 59 -2.95 -17.37 -7.91
CA MET A 59 -4.37 -17.03 -8.06
C MET A 59 -4.99 -16.51 -6.75
N PHE A 60 -4.66 -17.13 -5.62
CA PHE A 60 -5.13 -16.67 -4.31
C PHE A 60 -4.63 -15.27 -3.97
N ARG A 61 -3.35 -14.97 -4.26
CA ARG A 61 -2.80 -13.61 -4.11
C ARG A 61 -3.52 -12.60 -5.01
N TYR A 62 -3.80 -12.97 -6.26
CA TYR A 62 -4.57 -12.10 -7.16
C TYR A 62 -5.99 -11.84 -6.64
N ALA A 63 -6.67 -12.85 -6.10
CA ALA A 63 -7.99 -12.68 -5.51
C ALA A 63 -7.96 -11.68 -4.32
N GLN A 64 -6.97 -11.79 -3.43
CA GLN A 64 -6.78 -10.84 -2.33
C GLN A 64 -6.53 -9.42 -2.84
N ILE A 65 -5.65 -9.26 -3.83
CA ILE A 65 -5.37 -7.96 -4.45
C ILE A 65 -6.64 -7.38 -5.07
N SER A 66 -7.43 -8.19 -5.77
CA SER A 66 -8.68 -7.75 -6.39
C SER A 66 -9.68 -7.26 -5.35
N GLN A 67 -9.81 -7.96 -4.22
CA GLN A 67 -10.69 -7.56 -3.13
C GLN A 67 -10.25 -6.23 -2.51
N LEU A 68 -8.96 -6.08 -2.21
CA LEU A 68 -8.41 -4.82 -1.69
C LEU A 68 -8.59 -3.65 -2.66
N ASN A 69 -8.40 -3.90 -3.96
CA ASN A 69 -8.66 -2.88 -4.98
C ASN A 69 -10.14 -2.50 -5.04
N TYR A 70 -11.05 -3.46 -4.88
CA TYR A 70 -12.48 -3.17 -4.84
C TYR A 70 -12.82 -2.26 -3.65
N GLU A 71 -12.37 -2.63 -2.45
CA GLU A 71 -12.59 -1.83 -1.24
C GLU A 71 -11.98 -0.43 -1.37
N SER A 72 -10.76 -0.32 -1.92
CA SER A 72 -10.13 0.97 -2.17
C SER A 72 -10.90 1.82 -3.18
N ASN A 73 -11.50 1.22 -4.21
CA ASN A 73 -12.30 1.93 -5.19
C ASN A 73 -13.63 2.42 -4.58
N VAL A 74 -14.28 1.61 -3.75
CA VAL A 74 -15.49 2.01 -3.01
C VAL A 74 -15.18 3.21 -2.12
N LEU A 75 -14.12 3.13 -1.31
CA LEU A 75 -13.73 4.23 -0.42
C LEU A 75 -13.37 5.50 -1.19
N LYS A 76 -12.68 5.38 -2.34
CA LYS A 76 -12.36 6.50 -3.21
C LYS A 76 -13.61 7.15 -3.81
N SER A 77 -14.60 6.34 -4.19
CA SER A 77 -15.89 6.81 -4.69
C SER A 77 -16.63 7.60 -3.62
N GLU A 78 -16.71 7.06 -2.40
CA GLU A 78 -17.35 7.73 -1.27
C GLU A 78 -16.64 9.04 -0.91
N TYR A 79 -15.30 9.04 -0.87
CA TYR A 79 -14.52 10.26 -0.67
C TYR A 79 -14.84 11.33 -1.73
N THR A 80 -14.88 10.92 -3.00
CA THR A 80 -15.18 11.84 -4.13
C THR A 80 -16.59 12.39 -4.00
N LYS A 81 -17.56 11.57 -3.58
CA LYS A 81 -18.93 12.00 -3.33
C LYS A 81 -19.00 13.07 -2.25
N ILE A 82 -18.36 12.85 -1.10
CA ILE A 82 -18.32 13.82 0.00
C ILE A 82 -17.61 15.11 -0.43
N GLN A 83 -16.52 15.00 -1.19
CA GLN A 83 -15.82 16.17 -1.73
C GLN A 83 -16.73 17.00 -2.65
N ASN A 84 -17.46 16.35 -3.56
CA ASN A 84 -18.41 17.02 -4.45
C ASN A 84 -19.55 17.67 -3.67
N GLU A 85 -20.11 16.99 -2.66
CA GLU A 85 -21.14 17.56 -1.78
C GLU A 85 -20.62 18.81 -1.05
N ASN A 86 -19.38 18.77 -0.54
CA ASN A 86 -18.75 19.94 0.09
C ASN A 86 -18.61 21.12 -0.89
N GLN A 87 -18.17 20.86 -2.12
CA GLN A 87 -18.06 21.89 -3.15
C GLN A 87 -19.43 22.48 -3.52
N LEU A 88 -20.47 21.65 -3.62
CA LEU A 88 -21.83 22.11 -3.86
C LEU A 88 -22.33 23.00 -2.71
N LEU A 89 -22.13 22.59 -1.46
CA LEU A 89 -22.48 23.40 -0.30
C LEU A 89 -21.74 24.75 -0.29
N LEU A 90 -20.48 24.77 -0.70
CA LEU A 90 -19.71 26.01 -0.81
C LEU A 90 -20.29 26.94 -1.89
N ILE A 91 -20.76 26.39 -3.01
CA ILE A 91 -21.45 27.15 -4.06
C ILE A 91 -22.79 27.68 -3.52
N ASP A 92 -23.56 26.86 -2.81
CA ASP A 92 -24.83 27.27 -2.22
C ASP A 92 -24.66 28.40 -1.19
N ILE A 93 -23.63 28.33 -0.36
CA ILE A 93 -23.27 29.41 0.58
C ILE A 93 -22.92 30.69 -0.18
N GLN A 94 -22.10 30.59 -1.23
CA GLN A 94 -21.76 31.77 -2.06
C GLN A 94 -22.99 32.37 -2.73
N ASN A 95 -23.89 31.54 -3.25
CA ASN A 95 -25.15 31.99 -3.83
C ASN A 95 -26.05 32.63 -2.77
N ALA A 96 -26.15 32.06 -1.57
CA ALA A 96 -26.95 32.64 -0.48
C ALA A 96 -26.38 33.99 -0.01
N MET A 97 -25.07 34.15 -0.02
CA MET A 97 -24.38 35.42 0.28
C MET A 97 -24.35 36.41 -0.89
N ASP A 98 -24.77 35.99 -2.09
CA ASP A 98 -24.83 36.89 -3.24
C ASP A 98 -25.82 38.02 -2.95
N LEU A 99 -25.35 39.26 -3.10
CA LEU A 99 -26.14 40.48 -2.90
C LEU A 99 -27.44 40.46 -3.69
N LYS A 100 -27.45 39.83 -4.87
CA LYS A 100 -28.67 39.68 -5.68
C LYS A 100 -29.73 38.85 -4.95
N ASN A 101 -29.35 37.72 -4.37
CA ASN A 101 -30.25 36.85 -3.62
C ASN A 101 -30.69 37.50 -2.30
N ILE A 102 -29.77 38.13 -1.58
CA ILE A 102 -30.09 38.90 -0.37
C ILE A 102 -31.12 39.98 -0.69
N ARG A 103 -30.89 40.76 -1.76
CA ARG A 103 -31.81 41.81 -2.20
C ARG A 103 -33.18 41.25 -2.57
N GLN A 104 -33.22 40.15 -3.34
CA GLN A 104 -34.49 39.51 -3.70
C GLN A 104 -35.27 39.06 -2.46
N ILE A 105 -34.61 38.44 -1.47
CA ILE A 105 -35.27 38.01 -0.23
C ILE A 105 -35.76 39.22 0.57
N ALA A 106 -34.94 40.28 0.67
CA ALA A 106 -35.28 41.51 1.38
C ALA A 106 -36.52 42.19 0.75
N GLU A 107 -36.53 42.34 -0.57
CA GLU A 107 -37.65 42.96 -1.31
C GLU A 107 -38.93 42.11 -1.26
N THR A 108 -38.83 40.78 -1.42
CA THR A 108 -40.02 39.91 -1.57
C THR A 108 -40.60 39.40 -0.26
N LYS A 109 -39.75 39.03 0.72
CA LYS A 109 -40.20 38.40 1.97
C LYS A 109 -40.25 39.38 3.14
N LEU A 110 -39.38 40.39 3.14
CA LEU A 110 -39.28 41.36 4.24
C LEU A 110 -39.88 42.72 3.88
N ASP A 111 -40.40 42.87 2.66
CA ASP A 111 -40.94 44.12 2.11
C ASP A 111 -39.96 45.31 2.25
N MET A 112 -38.65 45.00 2.21
CA MET A 112 -37.61 46.02 2.26
C MET A 112 -37.42 46.63 0.88
N HIS A 113 -37.58 47.95 0.79
CA HIS A 113 -37.32 48.71 -0.42
C HIS A 113 -36.06 49.56 -0.28
N LYS A 114 -35.45 49.91 -1.41
CA LYS A 114 -34.32 50.84 -1.40
C LYS A 114 -34.80 52.20 -0.83
N PRO A 115 -34.13 52.76 0.19
CA PRO A 115 -34.56 54.02 0.79
C PRO A 115 -34.46 55.16 -0.22
N ASP A 116 -35.41 56.09 -0.14
CA ASP A 116 -35.38 57.31 -0.94
C ASP A 116 -34.28 58.25 -0.44
N LYS A 117 -33.81 59.17 -1.31
CA LYS A 117 -32.73 60.11 -1.00
C LYS A 117 -33.02 60.96 0.24
N SER A 118 -34.30 61.22 0.50
CA SER A 118 -34.79 61.98 1.66
C SER A 118 -34.64 61.22 3.00
N GLN A 119 -34.49 59.90 2.98
CA GLN A 119 -34.42 59.04 4.18
C GLN A 119 -32.98 58.69 4.59
N ILE A 120 -31.97 59.24 3.93
CA ILE A 120 -30.55 58.95 4.17
C ILE A 120 -29.98 59.95 5.18
N VAL A 121 -29.53 59.45 6.34
CA VAL A 121 -28.82 60.25 7.37
C VAL A 121 -27.37 59.78 7.46
N TYR A 122 -26.43 60.69 7.22
CA TYR A 122 -25.01 60.41 7.31
C TYR A 122 -24.53 60.55 8.75
N VAL A 123 -23.93 59.50 9.30
CA VAL A 123 -23.37 59.48 10.66
C VAL A 123 -21.86 59.43 10.57
N SER A 124 -21.17 60.38 11.21
CA SER A 124 -19.70 60.38 11.25
C SER A 124 -19.23 59.40 12.33
N ILE A 125 -18.53 58.35 11.90
CA ILE A 125 -17.92 57.39 12.82
C ILE A 125 -16.54 57.94 13.19
N PRO A 126 -16.25 58.23 14.47
CA PRO A 126 -14.92 58.65 14.88
C PRO A 126 -13.94 57.51 14.60
N LYS A 127 -12.99 57.77 13.70
CA LYS A 127 -11.92 56.83 13.35
C LYS A 127 -11.01 56.68 14.56
N LYS A 128 -11.23 55.63 15.36
CA LYS A 128 -10.19 55.14 16.27
C LYS A 128 -9.27 54.28 15.43
N ASP A 129 -8.13 54.83 15.04
CA ASP A 129 -7.05 54.09 14.39
C ASP A 129 -6.45 53.11 15.40
N VAL A 130 -7.12 51.99 15.62
CA VAL A 130 -6.52 50.83 16.29
C VAL A 130 -5.70 50.10 15.24
N THR A 131 -4.47 50.54 15.07
CA THR A 131 -3.42 49.74 14.44
C THR A 131 -3.10 48.57 15.36
N ILE A 132 -3.87 47.49 15.23
CA ILE A 132 -3.43 46.20 15.77
C ILE A 132 -2.30 45.77 14.84
N THR A 133 -1.06 46.15 15.18
CA THR A 133 0.13 45.55 14.59
C THR A 133 0.01 44.06 14.84
N ALA A 134 -0.36 43.30 13.80
CA ALA A 134 -0.25 41.86 13.82
C ALA A 134 1.19 41.54 14.21
N ASN A 135 1.38 41.10 15.45
CA ASN A 135 2.66 40.61 15.90
C ASN A 135 3.01 39.49 14.93
N LYS A 136 4.04 39.72 14.13
CA LYS A 136 4.45 38.84 13.05
C LYS A 136 4.92 37.56 13.73
N GLU A 137 4.01 36.63 13.97
CA GLU A 137 4.32 35.29 14.45
C GLU A 137 5.32 34.74 13.46
N GLN A 138 6.58 34.77 13.86
CA GLN A 138 7.65 34.17 13.10
C GLN A 138 7.25 32.72 12.94
N SER A 139 7.16 32.26 11.68
CA SER A 139 6.75 30.89 11.41
C SER A 139 7.60 29.97 12.27
N LYS A 140 6.97 28.96 12.88
CA LYS A 140 7.67 27.96 13.71
C LYS A 140 8.90 27.40 12.98
N LEU A 141 8.82 27.35 11.65
CA LEU A 141 9.91 27.02 10.74
C LEU A 141 11.14 27.95 10.91
N THR A 142 10.97 29.27 10.91
CA THR A 142 12.08 30.24 11.06
C THR A 142 12.77 30.12 12.42
N VAL A 143 12.00 29.91 13.49
CA VAL A 143 12.54 29.69 14.84
C VAL A 143 13.32 28.38 14.92
N LEU A 144 12.83 27.31 14.28
CA LEU A 144 13.52 26.02 14.17
C LEU A 144 14.79 26.11 13.32
N PHE A 145 14.79 26.85 12.21
CA PHE A 145 16.00 27.05 11.39
C PHE A 145 17.10 27.80 12.15
N ASN A 146 16.74 28.85 12.90
CA ASN A 146 17.70 29.59 13.71
C ASN A 146 18.26 28.75 14.88
N SER A 147 17.46 27.89 15.50
CA SER A 147 17.94 26.99 16.55
C SER A 147 18.86 25.89 16.01
N MET A 148 18.57 25.37 14.81
CA MET A 148 19.42 24.40 14.11
C MET A 148 20.77 25.00 13.70
N HIS A 149 20.77 26.22 13.15
CA HIS A 149 22.00 26.92 12.80
C HIS A 149 22.89 27.20 14.03
N LYS A 150 22.28 27.58 15.16
CA LYS A 150 23.00 27.78 16.43
C LYS A 150 23.61 26.49 16.97
N SER A 151 22.92 25.36 16.82
CA SER A 151 23.42 24.04 17.21
C SER A 151 24.62 23.64 16.34
N LEU A 152 24.51 23.80 15.01
CA LEU A 152 25.58 23.49 14.06
C LEU A 152 26.84 24.32 14.32
N ASN A 153 26.72 25.63 14.51
CA ASN A 153 27.88 26.48 14.80
C ASN A 153 28.54 26.11 16.13
N LYS A 154 27.76 25.66 17.12
CA LYS A 154 28.31 25.17 18.40
C LYS A 154 29.10 23.87 18.21
N PHE A 155 28.63 22.94 17.38
CA PHE A 155 29.38 21.73 17.04
C PHE A 155 30.64 22.03 16.21
N LEU A 156 30.56 22.95 15.25
CA LEU A 156 31.70 23.35 14.43
C LEU A 156 32.81 23.99 15.27
N ASN A 157 32.46 24.88 16.21
CA ASN A 157 33.41 25.47 17.16
C ASN A 157 33.94 24.49 18.23
N MET A 158 33.44 23.25 18.27
CA MET A 158 33.93 22.22 19.18
C MET A 158 34.89 21.26 18.47
N ILE A 159 34.88 21.24 17.14
CA ILE A 159 35.72 20.37 16.30
C ILE A 159 36.92 21.15 15.71
N TYR A 160 36.86 22.49 15.69
CA TYR A 160 37.95 23.39 15.35
C TYR A 160 38.42 24.16 16.60
#